data_AF-A0A6G4QR01-F1
#
_entry.id   AF-A0A6G4QR01-F1
#
_cell.length_a   1.000
_cell.length_b   1.000
_cell.length_c   1.000
_cell.angle_alpha   90.00
_cell.angle_beta   90.00
_cell.angle_gamma   90.00
#
_symmetry.space_group_name_H-M   'P 1'
#
loop_
_entity.id
_entity.type
_entity.pdbx_description
1 polymer ?
#
loop_
_entity_poly.entity_id
_entity_poly.type
_entity_poly.pdbx_seq_one_letter_code
_entity_poly.pdbx_strand_id
1 'polypeptide(L)'
;MSLFTLVLDYHGGTYLSQFDAATPVEAVGAWCRELHDNQLLGEPSSLVAEGIMADAVENSLVGIDGLCGAWCAATAAAGGLALLNVIQTEPTAH
;
A
#
# COMPACT_ATOMS: atom_id res chain seq x y z
N MET A 1 15.69 3.81 8.88
CA MET A 1 14.38 3.35 8.39
C MET A 1 13.40 4.49 8.54
N SER A 2 12.48 4.63 7.59
CA SER A 2 11.39 5.61 7.67
C SER A 2 10.09 4.87 7.97
N LEU A 3 9.15 5.58 8.61
CA LEU A 3 7.82 5.08 8.85
C LEU A 3 6.95 5.39 7.63
N PHE A 4 6.30 4.39 7.06
CA PHE A 4 5.36 4.57 5.96
C PHE A 4 3.94 4.30 6.44
N THR A 5 3.04 5.23 6.17
CA THR A 5 1.59 5.05 6.35
C THR A 5 1.00 4.62 5.03
N LEU A 6 0.29 3.49 5.06
CA LEU A 6 -0.39 2.91 3.91
C LEU A 6 -1.89 3.01 4.09
N VAL A 7 -2.54 3.69 3.15
CA VAL A 7 -3.98 3.94 3.14
C VAL A 7 -4.58 3.29 1.90
N LEU A 8 -5.32 2.21 2.10
CA LEU A 8 -6.07 1.55 1.04
C LEU A 8 -7.51 2.05 1.04
N ASP A 9 -7.98 2.52 -0.11
CA ASP A 9 -9.39 2.68 -0.40
C ASP A 9 -9.87 1.53 -1.30
N TYR A 10 -10.87 0.78 -0.82
CA TYR A 10 -11.42 -0.37 -1.55
C TYR A 10 -12.85 -0.70 -1.09
N HIS A 11 -13.78 -0.89 -2.04
CA HIS A 11 -15.20 -1.20 -1.79
C HIS A 11 -15.88 -0.29 -0.74
N GLY A 12 -15.55 0.99 -0.76
CA GLY A 12 -16.12 1.99 0.16
C GLY A 12 -15.56 1.94 1.59
N GLY A 13 -14.61 1.05 1.87
CA GLY A 13 -13.82 1.05 3.10
C GLY A 13 -12.49 1.78 2.92
N THR A 14 -11.97 2.32 4.02
CA THR A 14 -10.61 2.86 4.12
C THR A 14 -9.85 2.09 5.19
N TYR A 15 -8.70 1.54 4.82
CA TYR A 15 -7.87 0.69 5.68
C TYR A 15 -6.51 1.36 5.87
N LEU A 16 -6.07 1.48 7.11
CA LEU A 16 -4.84 2.19 7.47
C LEU A 16 -3.90 1.28 8.25
N SER A 17 -2.62 1.31 7.89
CA SER A 17 -1.56 0.53 8.52
C SER A 17 -0.23 1.29 8.42
N GLN A 18 0.74 0.93 9.26
CA GLN A 18 2.05 1.57 9.24
C GLN A 18 3.17 0.53 9.31
N PHE A 19 4.24 0.78 8.56
CA PHE A 19 5.41 -0.11 8.49
C PHE A 19 6.69 0.70 8.50
N ASP A 20 7.66 0.23 9.28
CA ASP A 20 9.04 0.68 9.14
C ASP A 20 9.69 -0.04 7.96
N ALA A 21 10.26 0.73 7.03
CA ALA A 21 10.97 0.20 5.87
C ALA A 21 12.14 1.09 5.47
N ALA A 22 13.05 0.59 4.62
CA ALA A 22 14.09 1.43 4.03
C ALA A 22 13.59 2.14 2.76
N THR A 23 12.63 1.54 2.05
CA THR A 23 12.05 2.08 0.81
C THR A 23 10.52 1.97 0.80
N PRO A 24 9.81 2.79 0.01
CA PRO A 24 8.35 2.69 -0.08
C PRO A 24 7.89 1.35 -0.70
N VAL A 25 8.66 0.78 -1.63
CA VAL A 25 8.36 -0.55 -2.22
C VAL A 25 8.48 -1.66 -1.18
N GLU A 26 9.47 -1.59 -0.28
CA GLU A 26 9.56 -2.53 0.85
C GLU A 26 8.37 -2.41 1.80
N ALA A 27 7.89 -1.19 2.07
CA ALA A 27 6.70 -0.97 2.89
C ALA A 27 5.44 -1.58 2.23
N VAL A 28 5.27 -1.39 0.91
CA VAL A 28 4.20 -2.05 0.14
C VAL A 28 4.33 -3.57 0.21
N GLY A 29 5.52 -4.12 0.05
CA GLY A 29 5.75 -5.57 0.14
C GLY A 29 5.40 -6.14 1.53
N ALA A 30 5.73 -5.43 2.60
CA ALA A 30 5.34 -5.80 3.96
C ALA A 30 3.83 -5.75 4.15
N TRP A 31 3.17 -4.70 3.65
CA TRP A 31 1.72 -4.57 3.68
C TRP A 31 0.99 -5.64 2.87
N CYS A 32 1.44 -5.93 1.64
CA CYS A 32 0.86 -6.99 0.82
C CYS A 32 0.93 -8.35 1.51
N ARG A 33 2.05 -8.63 2.20
CA ARG A 33 2.19 -9.85 3.02
C ARG A 33 1.19 -9.86 4.17
N GLU A 34 1.07 -8.77 4.93
CA GLU A 34 0.13 -8.71 6.05
C GLU A 34 -1.33 -8.85 5.58
N LEU A 35 -1.68 -8.18 4.48
CA LEU A 35 -2.99 -8.27 3.84
C LEU A 35 -3.31 -9.72 3.45
N HIS A 36 -2.37 -10.41 2.78
CA HIS A 36 -2.53 -11.80 2.39
C HIS A 36 -2.61 -12.74 3.59
N ASP A 37 -1.65 -12.69 4.51
CA ASP A 37 -1.53 -13.66 5.60
C ASP A 37 -2.72 -13.58 6.57
N ASN A 38 -3.25 -12.36 6.82
CA ASN A 38 -4.34 -12.14 7.76
C ASN A 38 -5.71 -12.01 7.09
N GLN A 39 -5.78 -12.09 5.76
CA GLN A 39 -7.03 -11.96 5.00
C GLN A 39 -7.85 -10.73 5.39
N LEU A 40 -7.19 -9.55 5.49
CA LEU A 40 -7.80 -8.34 6.06
C LEU A 40 -9.03 -7.81 5.28
N LEU A 41 -9.18 -8.21 4.02
CA LEU A 41 -10.33 -7.88 3.17
C LEU A 41 -11.26 -9.09 2.94
N GLY A 42 -11.01 -10.22 3.60
CA GLY A 42 -11.62 -11.51 3.27
C GLY A 42 -11.07 -12.09 1.96
N GLU A 43 -11.91 -12.77 1.18
CA GLU A 43 -11.50 -13.45 -0.06
C GLU A 43 -10.67 -12.62 -1.05
N PRO A 44 -10.91 -11.30 -1.26
CA PRO A 44 -10.12 -10.49 -2.19
C PRO A 44 -8.68 -10.21 -1.75
N SER A 45 -8.30 -10.51 -0.50
CA SER A 45 -7.02 -10.06 0.07
C SER A 45 -5.80 -10.46 -0.77
N SER A 46 -5.75 -11.71 -1.24
CA SER A 46 -4.65 -12.21 -2.07
C SER A 46 -4.59 -11.51 -3.43
N LEU A 47 -5.75 -11.35 -4.10
CA LEU A 47 -5.83 -10.69 -5.40
C LEU A 47 -5.42 -9.21 -5.33
N VAL A 48 -5.85 -8.52 -4.27
CA VAL A 48 -5.46 -7.12 -4.03
C VAL A 48 -3.96 -7.04 -3.74
N ALA A 49 -3.42 -7.88 -2.86
CA ALA A 49 -1.99 -7.88 -2.53
C ALA A 49 -1.11 -8.15 -3.75
N GLU A 50 -1.44 -9.16 -4.56
CA GLU A 50 -0.71 -9.51 -5.78
C GLU A 50 -0.78 -8.39 -6.82
N GLY A 51 -1.97 -7.84 -7.06
CA GLY A 51 -2.17 -6.78 -8.04
C GLY A 51 -1.47 -5.48 -7.66
N ILE A 52 -1.52 -5.08 -6.39
CA ILE A 52 -0.77 -3.92 -5.88
C ILE A 52 0.74 -4.13 -5.99
N MET A 53 1.23 -5.33 -5.64
CA MET A 53 2.66 -5.60 -5.71
C MET A 53 3.17 -5.61 -7.15
N ALA A 54 2.39 -6.15 -8.08
CA ALA A 54 2.69 -6.11 -9.50
C ALA A 54 2.78 -4.66 -10.01
N ASP A 55 1.78 -3.83 -9.69
CA ASP A 55 1.75 -2.41 -10.06
C ASP A 55 2.94 -1.64 -9.47
N ALA A 56 3.23 -1.84 -8.18
CA ALA A 56 4.36 -1.20 -7.50
C ALA A 56 5.72 -1.54 -8.13
N VAL A 57 5.89 -2.76 -8.65
CA VAL A 57 7.12 -3.20 -9.31
C VAL A 57 7.17 -2.72 -10.76
N GLU A 58 6.12 -2.94 -11.54
CA GLU A 58 6.08 -2.62 -12.97
C GLU A 58 6.13 -1.11 -13.21
N ASN A 59 5.35 -0.34 -12.45
CA ASN A 59 5.30 1.11 -12.55
C ASN A 59 6.29 1.81 -11.62
N SER A 60 7.17 1.04 -10.95
CA SER A 60 8.18 1.56 -10.03
C SER A 60 7.60 2.50 -8.96
N LEU A 61 6.40 2.17 -8.47
CA LEU A 61 5.59 2.91 -7.51
C LEU A 61 5.50 4.41 -7.85
N VAL A 62 4.41 4.81 -8.50
CA VAL A 62 4.29 6.13 -9.12
C VAL A 62 4.24 7.22 -8.04
N GLY A 63 5.22 8.14 -8.09
CA GLY A 63 5.25 9.32 -7.23
C GLY A 63 4.11 10.29 -7.57
N ILE A 64 3.52 10.92 -6.57
CA ILE A 64 2.44 11.90 -6.77
C ILE A 64 3.05 13.27 -7.08
N ASP A 65 2.65 13.85 -8.21
CA ASP A 65 3.13 15.16 -8.66
C ASP A 65 2.88 16.26 -7.62
N GLY A 66 3.93 17.03 -7.33
CA GLY A 66 3.88 18.13 -6.36
C GLY A 66 4.00 17.71 -4.89
N LEU A 67 4.15 16.42 -4.59
CA LEU A 67 4.38 15.90 -3.23
C LEU A 67 5.76 15.23 -3.12
N CYS A 68 6.40 15.43 -1.97
CA CYS A 68 7.58 14.66 -1.57
C CYS A 68 7.15 13.54 -0.62
N GLY A 69 7.67 12.33 -0.83
CA GLY A 69 7.40 11.22 0.07
C GLY A 69 5.99 10.63 -0.06
N ALA A 70 5.31 10.82 -1.18
CA ALA A 70 3.99 10.26 -1.44
C ALA A 70 3.96 9.53 -2.78
N TRP A 71 3.43 8.33 -2.77
CA TRP A 71 3.28 7.47 -3.95
C TRP A 71 1.93 6.78 -3.97
N CYS A 72 1.60 6.20 -5.11
CA CYS A 72 0.39 5.42 -5.30
C CYS A 72 0.69 4.10 -6.01
N ALA A 73 -0.04 3.06 -5.59
CA ALA A 73 -0.24 1.84 -6.37
C ALA A 73 -1.74 1.55 -6.51
N ALA A 74 -2.14 0.92 -7.60
CA ALA A 74 -3.53 0.59 -7.84
C ALA A 74 -3.71 -0.76 -8.52
N THR A 75 -4.84 -1.41 -8.25
CA THR A 75 -5.23 -2.62 -8.98
C THR A 75 -6.74 -2.76 -9.05
N ALA A 76 -7.24 -3.38 -10.11
CA ALA A 76 -8.64 -3.79 -10.20
C ALA A 76 -8.76 -5.23 -9.72
N ALA A 77 -9.49 -5.46 -8.63
CA ALA A 77 -9.69 -6.77 -8.02
C ALA A 77 -11.14 -6.95 -7.59
N ALA A 78 -11.67 -8.17 -7.74
CA ALA A 78 -13.04 -8.56 -7.37
C ALA A 78 -14.13 -7.49 -7.69
N GLY A 79 -14.05 -6.90 -8.89
CA GLY A 79 -15.01 -5.90 -9.38
C GLY A 79 -14.88 -4.49 -8.80
N GLY A 80 -13.84 -4.21 -8.01
CA GLY A 80 -13.54 -2.89 -7.44
C GLY A 80 -12.15 -2.38 -7.79
N LEU A 81 -11.95 -1.07 -7.69
CA LEU A 81 -10.62 -0.46 -7.73
C LEU A 81 -10.06 -0.39 -6.30
N ALA A 82 -8.92 -1.03 -6.08
CA ALA A 82 -8.10 -0.87 -4.89
C ALA A 82 -7.07 0.23 -5.16
N LEU A 83 -7.09 1.28 -4.35
CA LEU A 83 -6.15 2.40 -4.44
C LEU A 83 -5.34 2.49 -3.16
N LEU A 84 -4.03 2.25 -3.25
CA LEU A 84 -3.11 2.32 -2.12
C LEU A 84 -2.29 3.59 -2.20
N ASN A 85 -2.50 4.48 -1.23
CA ASN A 85 -1.63 5.63 -1.01
C ASN A 85 -0.52 5.23 -0.04
N VAL A 86 0.73 5.50 -0.43
CA VAL A 86 1.92 5.20 0.37
C VAL A 86 2.56 6.53 0.76
N ILE A 87 2.60 6.82 2.05
CA ILE A 87 3.03 8.12 2.58
C ILE A 87 4.20 7.91 3.52
N GLN A 88 5.37 8.42 3.17
CA GLN A 88 6.48 8.53 4.09
C GLN A 88 6.14 9.54 5.17
N THR A 89 6.25 9.12 6.43
CA THR A 89 5.95 9.92 7.61
C THR A 89 7.18 10.03 8.49
N GLU A 90 7.29 11.14 9.21
CA GLU A 90 8.33 11.32 10.22
C GLU A 90 7.92 10.58 11.50
N PRO A 91 8.77 9.68 12.04
CA PRO A 91 8.52 9.08 13.35
C PRO A 91 8.54 10.18 14.41
N THR A 92 7.52 10.22 15.28
CA THR A 92 7.59 11.07 16.47
C THR A 92 8.62 10.50 17.45
N ALA A 93 9.51 11.36 17.96
CA ALA A 93 10.37 10.98 19.08
C ALA A 93 9.51 10.72 20.32
N HIS A 94 9.51 9.48 20.81
CA HIS A 94 8.94 9.09 22.10
C HIS A 94 10.03 9.10 23.18
#